data_AF-A0A1E3B154-F1
#
_entry.id   AF-A0A1E3B154-F1
#
_cell.length_a   1.000
_cell.length_b   1.000
_cell.length_c   1.000
_cell.angle_alpha   90.00
_cell.angle_beta   90.00
_cell.angle_gamma   90.00
#
_symmetry.space_group_name_H-M   'P 1'
#
loop_
_entity.id
_entity.type
_entity.pdbx_description
1 polymer ?
#
loop_
_entity_poly.entity_id
_entity_poly.type
_entity_poly.pdbx_seq_one_letter_code
_entity_poly.pdbx_strand_id
1 'polypeptide(L)'
;MQYGIAYEDIYNFDETGFAMGLIATAKVVTRAETAGRPALLQPGNREWVTAIECVNAMGWALLPCIAFKGKSHIQAWYEDDALPHDWRIELSENGWTTDQIGLSWLQNIFIPTTNSHMTGKYRLLILDGHGSHLTPQFDQICNQNNIVPICMPAHSSHLLQPLDVGCFSVLKRTYGRLVEEKMRQRINHIDKLDFLSAYPQARKETFKMDNIKNGFMATGLVPYNPERVLTQLNIYPKTPTPPGSQSTNSDLKTPHNPKQLKKKETTLSNGHE
;
A
#
# COMPACT_ATOMS: atom_id res chain seq x y z
N MET A 1 31.54 -1.32 -6.34
CA MET A 1 30.32 -0.49 -6.44
C MET A 1 30.74 0.98 -6.50
N GLN A 2 30.19 1.75 -7.46
CA GLN A 2 30.73 3.04 -7.92
C GLN A 2 30.66 4.21 -6.91
N TYR A 3 30.04 4.02 -5.73
CA TYR A 3 29.91 5.08 -4.71
C TYR A 3 30.16 4.60 -3.27
N GLY A 4 30.72 3.40 -3.10
CA GLY A 4 30.97 2.82 -1.77
C GLY A 4 29.70 2.46 -0.99
N ILE A 5 28.54 2.34 -1.64
CA ILE A 5 27.29 1.82 -1.05
C ILE A 5 27.28 0.31 -1.26
N ALA A 6 27.20 -0.48 -0.19
CA ALA A 6 27.07 -1.94 -0.26
C ALA A 6 25.59 -2.35 -0.43
N TYR A 7 25.29 -3.60 -0.82
CA TYR A 7 23.90 -4.04 -0.97
C TYR A 7 23.15 -4.05 0.37
N GLU A 8 23.86 -4.34 1.46
CA GLU A 8 23.39 -4.28 2.84
C GLU A 8 22.95 -2.86 3.23
N ASP A 9 23.48 -1.84 2.55
CA ASP A 9 23.24 -0.42 2.82
C ASP A 9 22.21 0.22 1.89
N ILE A 10 21.50 -0.58 1.09
CA ILE A 10 20.39 -0.11 0.25
C ILE A 10 19.08 -0.36 1.00
N TYR A 11 18.37 0.71 1.32
CA TYR A 11 17.14 0.71 2.08
C TYR A 11 15.99 1.24 1.25
N ASN A 12 14.81 0.68 1.47
CA ASN A 12 13.56 1.16 0.95
C ASN A 12 12.64 1.55 2.11
N PHE A 13 12.08 2.75 2.03
CA PHE A 13 11.11 3.29 2.98
C PHE A 13 9.78 3.49 2.27
N ASP A 14 8.70 3.14 2.96
CA ASP A 14 7.36 3.34 2.46
C ASP A 14 6.33 3.31 3.59
N GLU A 15 5.13 3.78 3.28
CA GLU A 15 4.04 3.95 4.23
C GLU A 15 2.80 3.18 3.80
N THR A 16 2.06 2.66 4.75
CA THR A 16 0.81 1.98 4.45
C THR A 16 -0.27 2.24 5.47
N GLY A 17 -1.43 2.67 4.99
CA GLY A 17 -2.61 2.95 5.81
C GLY A 17 -3.49 1.72 6.04
N PHE A 18 -4.02 1.61 7.24
CA PHE A 18 -5.06 0.66 7.64
C PHE A 18 -6.28 1.42 8.17
N ALA A 19 -7.46 1.09 7.64
CA ALA A 19 -8.71 1.58 8.19
C ALA A 19 -9.09 0.75 9.43
N MET A 20 -9.08 1.40 10.58
CA MET A 20 -9.64 0.93 11.85
C MET A 20 -11.11 1.35 11.94
N GLY A 21 -11.88 0.67 12.78
CA GLY A 21 -13.25 1.07 13.09
C GLY A 21 -14.36 0.16 12.55
N LEU A 22 -14.22 -0.44 11.37
CA LEU A 22 -15.10 -1.50 10.87
C LEU A 22 -14.33 -2.34 9.82
N ILE A 23 -14.35 -3.65 9.99
CA ILE A 23 -13.62 -4.59 9.16
C ILE A 23 -14.49 -4.97 7.95
N ALA A 24 -13.88 -5.07 6.76
CA ALA A 24 -14.55 -5.45 5.53
C ALA A 24 -15.31 -6.79 5.61
N THR A 25 -16.30 -6.95 4.73
CA THR A 25 -17.24 -8.08 4.64
C THR A 25 -16.56 -9.45 4.68
N ALA A 26 -16.73 -10.18 5.78
CA ALA A 26 -16.55 -11.63 5.76
C ALA A 26 -17.62 -12.26 4.85
N LYS A 27 -17.22 -13.19 3.97
CA LYS A 27 -18.19 -14.04 3.25
C LYS A 27 -18.93 -14.90 4.28
N VAL A 28 -20.18 -14.56 4.55
CA VAL A 28 -21.08 -15.40 5.36
C VAL A 28 -21.81 -16.35 4.41
N VAL A 29 -21.65 -17.66 4.61
CA VAL A 29 -22.51 -18.66 3.95
C VAL A 29 -23.80 -18.75 4.76
N THR A 30 -24.88 -18.13 4.26
CA THR A 30 -26.22 -18.25 4.83
C THR A 30 -27.00 -19.37 4.14
N ARG A 31 -28.01 -19.96 4.80
CA ARG A 31 -28.95 -20.89 4.14
C ARG A 31 -29.62 -20.18 2.97
N ALA A 32 -29.90 -20.92 1.90
CA ALA A 32 -30.39 -20.42 0.60
C ALA A 32 -31.68 -19.56 0.67
N GLU A 33 -32.39 -19.59 1.79
CA GLU A 33 -33.67 -18.88 2.02
C GLU A 33 -33.50 -17.40 2.38
N THR A 34 -32.28 -16.90 2.63
CA THR A 34 -32.03 -15.47 2.86
C THR A 34 -31.50 -14.81 1.59
N ALA A 35 -32.40 -14.51 0.65
CA ALA A 35 -32.07 -13.77 -0.56
C ALA A 35 -31.87 -12.27 -0.23
N GLY A 36 -30.63 -11.91 0.08
CA GLY A 36 -30.21 -10.52 0.22
C GLY A 36 -28.85 -10.44 0.90
N ARG A 37 -27.90 -9.70 0.31
CA ARG A 37 -26.73 -9.22 1.06
C ARG A 37 -27.26 -8.30 2.14
N PRO A 38 -27.18 -8.63 3.45
CA PRO A 38 -27.59 -7.68 4.47
C PRO A 38 -26.63 -6.49 4.37
N ALA A 39 -27.11 -5.35 3.91
CA ALA A 39 -26.41 -4.10 4.12
C ALA A 39 -26.53 -3.78 5.60
N LEU A 40 -25.53 -4.16 6.39
CA LEU A 40 -25.45 -3.69 7.77
C LEU A 40 -25.37 -2.16 7.73
N LEU A 41 -26.38 -1.50 8.30
CA LEU A 41 -26.32 -0.08 8.67
C LEU A 41 -25.03 0.13 9.48
N GLN A 42 -24.17 1.06 9.03
CA GLN A 42 -22.85 1.29 9.61
C GLN A 42 -22.89 2.47 10.59
N PRO A 43 -22.78 2.26 11.91
CA PRO A 43 -22.54 3.34 12.86
C PRO A 43 -21.05 3.74 12.75
N GLY A 44 -20.79 5.03 12.58
CA GLY A 44 -19.49 5.56 12.15
C GLY A 44 -18.45 5.78 13.25
N ASN A 45 -17.23 5.34 12.97
CA ASN A 45 -16.00 6.14 12.94
C ASN A 45 -14.92 5.32 12.21
N ARG A 46 -14.48 5.76 11.02
CA ARG A 46 -13.40 5.09 10.24
C ARG A 46 -12.09 5.81 10.54
N GLU A 47 -11.44 5.42 11.64
CA GLU A 47 -10.14 5.96 11.99
C GLU A 47 -9.05 5.28 11.15
N TRP A 48 -8.02 6.01 10.72
CA TRP A 48 -6.89 5.43 10.02
C TRP A 48 -5.68 5.36 10.94
N VAL A 49 -4.89 4.31 10.76
CA VAL A 49 -3.52 4.22 11.28
C VAL A 49 -2.58 4.05 10.10
N THR A 50 -1.45 4.76 10.14
CA THR A 50 -0.40 4.63 9.13
C THR A 50 0.77 3.89 9.76
N ALA A 51 1.24 2.84 9.10
CA ALA A 51 2.46 2.15 9.47
C ALA A 51 3.56 2.52 8.48
N ILE A 52 4.66 3.02 9.03
CA ILE A 52 5.87 3.38 8.30
C ILE A 52 6.84 2.21 8.45
N GLU A 53 7.28 1.68 7.33
CA GLU A 53 8.14 0.50 7.26
C GLU A 53 9.40 0.80 6.47
N CYS A 54 10.50 0.16 6.87
CA CYS A 54 11.75 0.27 6.16
C CYS A 54 12.49 -1.06 6.15
N VAL A 55 13.00 -1.43 4.97
CA VAL A 55 13.67 -2.71 4.74
C VAL A 55 14.94 -2.50 3.93
N ASN A 56 15.97 -3.32 4.17
CA ASN A 56 17.17 -3.32 3.36
C ASN A 56 17.13 -4.42 2.28
N ALA A 57 17.98 -4.28 1.26
CA ALA A 57 18.02 -5.23 0.16
C ALA A 57 18.48 -6.64 0.56
N MET A 58 19.08 -6.79 1.75
CA MET A 58 19.47 -8.08 2.31
C MET A 58 18.39 -8.76 3.15
N GLY A 59 17.18 -8.20 3.18
CA GLY A 59 16.02 -8.81 3.78
C GLY A 59 15.86 -8.52 5.27
N TRP A 60 16.53 -7.49 5.77
CA TRP A 60 16.35 -6.99 7.14
C TRP A 60 15.29 -5.89 7.16
N ALA A 61 14.33 -6.01 8.07
CA ALA A 61 13.36 -4.96 8.34
C ALA A 61 13.74 -4.19 9.61
N LEU A 62 13.76 -2.86 9.53
CA LEU A 62 13.98 -1.95 10.66
C LEU A 62 12.78 -1.99 11.61
N LEU A 63 12.85 -1.30 12.75
CA LEU A 63 11.67 -1.12 13.58
C LEU A 63 10.62 -0.25 12.86
N PRO A 64 9.32 -0.60 12.94
CA PRO A 64 8.27 0.20 12.32
C PRO A 64 8.02 1.46 13.15
N CYS A 65 7.45 2.48 12.48
CA CYS A 65 6.87 3.63 13.15
C CYS A 65 5.35 3.65 12.90
N ILE A 66 4.55 3.61 13.96
CA ILE A 66 3.10 3.58 13.86
C ILE A 66 2.54 4.98 14.15
N ALA A 67 1.93 5.61 13.16
CA ALA A 67 1.30 6.91 13.31
C ALA A 67 -0.22 6.75 13.54
N PHE A 68 -0.66 7.05 14.76
CA PHE A 68 -2.09 7.11 15.08
C PHE A 68 -2.67 8.49 14.86
N LYS A 69 -3.92 8.53 14.42
CA LYS A 69 -4.70 9.76 14.53
C LYS A 69 -4.94 10.09 16.02
N GLY A 70 -4.61 11.27 16.49
CA GLY A 70 -4.82 11.62 17.91
C GLY A 70 -4.03 12.83 18.38
N LYS A 71 -4.30 13.24 19.64
CA LYS A 71 -3.66 14.41 20.27
C LYS A 71 -2.84 14.07 21.51
N SER A 72 -2.97 12.87 22.04
CA SER A 72 -2.26 12.45 23.25
C SER A 72 -1.94 10.97 23.19
N HIS A 73 -0.78 10.62 23.75
CA HIS A 73 -0.38 9.23 23.91
C HIS A 73 -1.19 8.61 25.04
N ILE A 74 -1.62 7.37 24.85
CA ILE A 74 -2.34 6.60 25.87
C ILE A 74 -1.35 5.59 26.44
N GLN A 75 -1.20 5.56 27.77
CA GLN A 75 -0.24 4.70 28.46
C GLN A 75 -0.42 3.23 28.09
N ALA A 76 -1.66 2.77 27.96
CA ALA A 76 -2.01 1.41 27.55
C ALA A 76 -1.40 0.97 26.19
N TRP A 77 -1.01 1.90 25.32
CA TRP A 77 -0.33 1.55 24.06
C TRP A 77 1.11 1.05 24.26
N TYR A 78 1.65 1.18 25.47
CA TYR A 78 3.03 0.82 25.81
C TYR A 78 3.11 -0.25 26.91
N GLU A 79 1.97 -0.64 27.49
CA GLU A 79 1.89 -1.59 28.61
C GLU A 79 1.68 -3.04 28.18
N ASP A 80 1.33 -3.26 26.90
CA ASP A 80 1.15 -4.61 26.38
C ASP A 80 2.51 -5.24 26.05
N ASP A 81 2.86 -6.32 26.76
CA ASP A 81 4.08 -7.10 26.53
C ASP A 81 4.18 -7.64 25.08
N ALA A 82 3.05 -7.75 24.36
CA ALA A 82 3.02 -8.18 22.97
C ALA A 82 3.58 -7.13 22.00
N LEU A 83 3.64 -5.86 22.41
CA LEU A 83 4.29 -4.80 21.66
C LEU A 83 5.77 -4.75 22.02
N PRO A 84 6.68 -4.86 21.04
CA PRO A 84 8.09 -4.65 21.33
C PRO A 84 8.29 -3.22 21.84
N HIS A 85 8.96 -3.09 22.99
CA HIS A 85 9.13 -1.83 23.73
C HIS A 85 9.90 -0.77 22.94
N ASP A 86 10.58 -1.19 21.88
CA ASP A 86 11.38 -0.38 20.96
C ASP A 86 10.56 0.20 19.79
N TRP A 87 9.27 -0.13 19.68
CA TRP A 87 8.40 0.43 18.65
C TRP A 87 8.10 1.90 18.94
N ARG A 88 8.23 2.72 17.90
CA ARG A 88 7.87 4.13 17.98
C ARG A 88 6.42 4.29 17.54
N ILE A 89 5.63 4.89 18.43
CA ILE A 89 4.28 5.34 18.11
C ILE A 89 4.34 6.86 18.01
N GLU A 90 3.89 7.40 16.90
CA GLU A 90 3.76 8.83 16.63
C GLU A 90 2.28 9.21 16.57
N LEU A 91 1.99 10.49 16.80
CA LEU A 91 0.65 11.04 16.72
C LEU A 91 0.54 12.01 15.56
N SER A 92 -0.55 11.90 14.82
CA SER A 92 -0.91 12.82 13.74
C SER A 92 -2.33 13.34 13.98
N GLU A 93 -2.60 14.61 13.69
CA GLU A 93 -3.95 15.16 13.84
C GLU A 93 -4.96 14.52 12.87
N ASN A 94 -4.49 14.09 11.70
CA ASN A 94 -5.31 13.54 10.63
C ASN A 94 -5.08 12.03 10.39
N GLY A 95 -4.07 11.43 11.02
CA GLY A 95 -3.70 10.01 10.85
C GLY A 95 -2.81 9.74 9.63
N TRP A 96 -2.41 10.77 8.91
CA TRP A 96 -1.43 10.71 7.82
C TRP A 96 -0.06 11.10 8.32
N THR A 97 0.98 10.63 7.64
CA THR A 97 2.34 11.07 7.91
C THR A 97 2.49 12.54 7.53
N THR A 98 3.16 13.29 8.39
CA THR A 98 3.58 14.65 8.12
C THR A 98 5.10 14.69 7.97
N ASP A 99 5.63 15.76 7.39
CA ASP A 99 7.09 15.98 7.27
C ASP A 99 7.82 15.80 8.61
N GLN A 100 7.17 16.18 9.72
CA GLN A 100 7.72 16.02 11.07
C GLN A 100 7.82 14.55 11.50
N ILE A 101 6.85 13.72 11.15
CA ILE A 101 6.89 12.28 11.45
C ILE A 101 7.99 11.61 10.61
N GLY A 102 8.12 11.96 9.33
CA GLY A 102 9.21 11.48 8.48
C GLY A 102 10.59 11.87 9.02
N LEU A 103 10.74 13.12 9.48
CA LEU A 103 11.97 13.60 10.10
C LEU A 103 12.26 12.91 11.44
N SER A 104 11.24 12.72 12.29
CA SER A 104 11.35 11.98 13.55
C SER A 104 11.78 10.55 13.29
N TRP A 105 11.17 9.87 12.31
CA TRP A 105 11.56 8.52 11.90
C TRP A 105 13.03 8.47 11.45
N LEU A 106 13.47 9.42 10.62
CA LEU A 106 14.86 9.47 10.14
C LEU A 106 15.85 9.57 11.31
N GLN A 107 15.61 10.49 12.24
CA GLN A 107 16.50 10.77 13.37
C GLN A 107 16.46 9.70 14.47
N ASN A 108 15.27 9.18 14.77
CA ASN A 108 15.06 8.33 15.94
C ASN A 108 15.09 6.83 15.61
N ILE A 109 14.85 6.44 14.35
CA ILE A 109 14.83 5.04 13.92
C ILE A 109 15.92 4.79 12.90
N PHE A 110 15.88 5.44 11.74
CA PHE A 110 16.75 5.07 10.62
C PHE A 110 18.24 5.25 10.93
N ILE A 111 18.65 6.46 11.33
CA ILE A 111 20.05 6.78 11.60
C ILE A 111 20.63 5.91 12.73
N PRO A 112 20.02 5.83 13.93
CA PRO A 112 20.57 5.03 15.03
C PRO A 112 20.64 3.55 14.67
N THR A 113 19.59 3.00 14.04
CA THR A 113 19.50 1.57 13.71
C THR A 113 20.49 1.18 12.63
N THR A 114 20.73 2.03 11.63
CA THR A 114 21.59 1.65 10.50
C THR A 114 23.05 2.07 10.69
N ASN A 115 23.36 2.98 11.63
CA ASN A 115 24.74 3.39 11.94
C ASN A 115 25.61 2.22 12.40
N SER A 116 25.08 1.32 13.24
CA SER A 116 25.82 0.15 13.73
C SER A 116 25.95 -0.97 12.71
N HIS A 117 25.19 -0.92 11.60
CA HIS A 117 25.13 -1.96 10.58
C HIS A 117 25.69 -1.51 9.22
N MET A 118 26.24 -0.29 9.15
CA MET A 118 26.76 0.27 7.91
C MET A 118 28.02 -0.48 7.47
N THR A 119 28.00 -1.04 6.26
CA THR A 119 29.13 -1.80 5.70
C THR A 119 29.98 -0.95 4.77
N GLY A 120 29.32 -0.17 3.91
CA GLY A 120 29.89 0.79 2.99
C GLY A 120 30.16 2.15 3.64
N LYS A 121 30.49 3.12 2.79
CA LYS A 121 30.70 4.52 3.18
C LYS A 121 29.39 5.30 3.27
N TYR A 122 28.41 4.92 2.46
CA TYR A 122 27.12 5.59 2.34
C TYR A 122 25.97 4.58 2.40
N ARG A 123 24.82 5.05 2.90
CA ARG A 123 23.54 4.33 2.84
C ARG A 123 22.67 4.97 1.77
N LEU A 124 22.05 4.15 0.93
CA LEU A 124 21.05 4.58 -0.04
C LEU A 124 19.66 4.44 0.59
N LEU A 125 18.89 5.52 0.65
CA LEU A 125 17.51 5.51 1.13
C LEU A 125 16.57 5.81 -0.05
N ILE A 126 15.77 4.81 -0.44
CA ILE A 126 14.85 4.91 -1.57
C ILE A 126 13.43 5.16 -1.05
N LEU A 127 12.82 6.25 -1.51
CA LEU A 127 11.55 6.80 -1.05
C LEU A 127 10.55 6.89 -2.22
N ASP A 128 9.25 6.84 -1.95
CA ASP A 128 8.28 7.31 -2.94
C ASP A 128 8.30 8.86 -3.02
N GLY A 129 7.93 9.40 -4.17
CA GLY A 129 7.93 10.85 -4.39
C GLY A 129 6.72 11.56 -3.78
N HIS A 130 5.98 10.95 -2.86
CA HIS A 130 4.73 11.49 -2.35
C HIS A 130 4.98 12.61 -1.31
N GLY A 131 5.31 13.81 -1.82
CA GLY A 131 4.92 15.13 -1.30
C GLY A 131 5.35 15.61 0.10
N SER A 132 5.76 14.76 1.04
CA SER A 132 5.98 15.15 2.45
C SER A 132 7.33 14.73 3.06
N HIS A 133 8.18 14.02 2.34
CA HIS A 133 9.38 13.39 2.94
C HIS A 133 10.71 14.05 2.58
N LEU A 134 10.73 15.09 1.76
CA LEU A 134 11.95 15.76 1.29
C LEU A 134 11.94 17.25 1.60
N THR A 135 11.98 17.58 2.88
CA THR A 135 12.26 18.96 3.29
C THR A 135 13.76 19.24 3.17
N PRO A 136 14.19 20.51 3.00
CA PRO A 136 15.61 20.86 3.05
C PRO A 136 16.30 20.38 4.34
N GLN A 137 15.55 20.33 5.45
CA GLN A 137 16.03 19.79 6.72
C GLN A 137 16.28 18.28 6.64
N PHE A 138 15.37 17.51 6.02
CA PHE A 138 15.55 16.08 5.81
C PHE A 138 16.82 15.79 4.99
N ASP A 139 17.00 16.52 3.88
CA ASP A 139 18.17 16.38 3.01
C ASP A 139 19.47 16.75 3.74
N GLN A 140 19.46 17.83 4.53
CA GLN A 140 20.62 18.24 5.33
C GLN A 140 21.02 17.15 6.33
N ILE A 141 20.06 16.55 7.03
CA ILE A 141 20.31 15.47 7.99
C ILE A 141 20.84 14.23 7.28
N CYS A 142 20.27 13.87 6.13
CA CYS A 142 20.77 12.76 5.32
C CYS A 142 22.24 12.98 4.94
N ASN A 143 22.56 14.16 4.42
CA ASN A 143 23.93 14.51 4.02
C ASN A 143 24.92 14.46 5.21
N GLN A 144 24.53 14.98 6.37
CA GLN A 144 25.35 14.94 7.59
C GLN A 144 25.64 13.52 8.10
N ASN A 145 24.80 12.54 7.72
CA ASN A 145 24.89 11.15 8.17
C ASN A 145 25.32 10.18 7.06
N ASN A 146 25.89 10.66 5.94
CA ASN A 146 26.29 9.83 4.79
C ASN A 146 25.12 8.99 4.23
N ILE A 147 23.93 9.59 4.16
CA ILE A 147 22.74 8.98 3.55
C ILE A 147 22.46 9.70 2.23
N VAL A 148 22.24 8.93 1.18
CA VAL A 148 21.83 9.41 -0.14
C VAL A 148 20.33 9.11 -0.29
N PRO A 149 19.44 10.09 -0.14
CA PRO A 149 18.01 9.89 -0.42
C PRO A 149 17.78 9.94 -1.93
N ILE A 150 17.00 8.99 -2.46
CA ILE A 150 16.52 8.99 -3.85
C ILE A 150 15.00 8.81 -3.82
N CYS A 151 14.28 9.74 -4.44
CA CYS A 151 12.86 9.59 -4.69
C CYS A 151 12.60 8.96 -6.05
N MET A 152 11.64 8.04 -6.05
CA MET A 152 11.12 7.45 -7.27
C MET A 152 10.37 8.49 -8.11
N PRO A 153 10.33 8.32 -9.44
CA PRO A 153 9.46 9.12 -10.30
C PRO A 153 8.01 9.05 -9.84
N ALA A 154 7.26 10.14 -10.05
CA ALA A 154 5.84 10.16 -9.72
C ALA A 154 5.09 9.01 -10.40
N HIS A 155 4.09 8.45 -9.69
CA HIS A 155 3.23 7.36 -10.16
C HIS A 155 3.96 6.06 -10.54
N SER A 156 5.19 5.83 -10.05
CA SER A 156 5.97 4.63 -10.37
C SER A 156 6.08 3.62 -9.22
N SER A 157 5.44 3.85 -8.06
CA SER A 157 5.57 2.98 -6.88
C SER A 157 5.21 1.52 -7.19
N HIS A 158 4.12 1.29 -7.93
CA HIS A 158 3.71 -0.04 -8.37
C HIS A 158 4.75 -0.83 -9.21
N LEU A 159 5.82 -0.18 -9.68
CA LEU A 159 6.92 -0.79 -10.43
C LEU A 159 8.24 -0.76 -9.67
N LEU A 160 8.51 0.32 -8.94
CA LEU A 160 9.81 0.63 -8.37
C LEU A 160 9.88 0.50 -6.85
N GLN A 161 8.75 0.31 -6.15
CA GLN A 161 8.65 0.29 -4.68
C GLN A 161 8.68 -1.15 -4.12
N PRO A 162 9.83 -1.64 -3.59
CA PRO A 162 9.94 -2.99 -3.05
C PRO A 162 8.88 -3.35 -2.02
N LEU A 163 8.55 -2.41 -1.13
CA LEU A 163 7.53 -2.60 -0.10
C LEU A 163 6.15 -2.81 -0.69
N ASP A 164 5.70 -1.99 -1.64
CA ASP A 164 4.44 -2.19 -2.36
C ASP A 164 4.40 -3.51 -3.14
N VAL A 165 5.45 -3.79 -3.92
CA VAL A 165 5.50 -4.94 -4.84
C VAL A 165 5.62 -6.26 -4.08
N GLY A 166 6.42 -6.30 -3.01
CA GLY A 166 6.78 -7.55 -2.32
C GLY A 166 6.08 -7.78 -0.98
N CYS A 167 5.74 -6.72 -0.23
CA CYS A 167 5.42 -6.84 1.20
C CYS A 167 3.99 -6.38 1.55
N PHE A 168 3.58 -5.17 1.16
CA PHE A 168 2.36 -4.55 1.67
C PHE A 168 1.07 -5.27 1.30
N SER A 169 1.01 -5.91 0.13
CA SER A 169 -0.13 -6.76 -0.25
C SER A 169 -0.28 -7.96 0.68
N VAL A 170 0.84 -8.60 1.04
CA VAL A 170 0.89 -9.72 1.99
C VAL A 170 0.55 -9.23 3.39
N LEU A 171 1.09 -8.09 3.81
CA LEU A 171 0.84 -7.49 5.11
C LEU A 171 -0.64 -7.20 5.33
N LYS A 172 -1.30 -6.53 4.38
CA LYS A 172 -2.72 -6.21 4.43
C LYS A 172 -3.59 -7.47 4.47
N ARG A 173 -3.24 -8.49 3.68
CA ARG A 173 -3.95 -9.77 3.69
C ARG A 173 -3.81 -10.51 5.02
N THR A 174 -2.59 -10.58 5.56
CA THR A 174 -2.32 -11.25 6.84
C THR A 174 -3.01 -10.53 7.99
N TYR A 175 -2.89 -9.20 8.05
CA TYR A 175 -3.61 -8.40 9.03
C TYR A 175 -5.13 -8.60 8.93
N GLY A 176 -5.69 -8.56 7.71
CA GLY A 176 -7.10 -8.85 7.47
C GLY A 176 -7.54 -10.21 8.00
N ARG A 177 -6.74 -11.27 7.79
CA ARG A 177 -6.99 -12.61 8.34
C ARG A 177 -7.02 -12.62 9.88
N LEU A 178 -6.04 -12.00 10.54
CA LEU A 178 -5.98 -11.94 12.01
C LEU A 178 -7.18 -11.20 12.59
N VAL A 179 -7.58 -10.14 11.92
CA VAL A 179 -8.75 -9.35 12.28
C VAL A 179 -10.06 -10.14 12.06
N GLU A 180 -10.17 -10.93 10.98
CA GLU A 180 -11.29 -11.88 10.79
C GLU A 180 -11.35 -12.98 11.86
N GLU A 181 -10.21 -13.45 12.36
CA GLU A 181 -10.16 -14.43 13.46
C GLU A 181 -10.70 -13.83 14.77
N LYS A 182 -10.33 -12.58 15.08
CA LYS A 182 -10.90 -11.82 16.21
C LYS A 182 -12.42 -11.66 16.09
N MET A 183 -12.95 -11.44 14.87
CA MET A 183 -14.41 -11.39 14.69
C MET A 183 -15.13 -12.67 15.08
N ARG A 184 -14.55 -13.83 14.76
CA ARG A 184 -15.17 -15.13 15.09
C ARG A 184 -15.33 -15.28 16.60
N GLN A 185 -14.51 -14.56 17.38
CA GLN A 185 -14.56 -14.47 18.83
C GLN A 185 -15.49 -13.34 19.35
N ARG A 186 -16.36 -12.77 18.50
CA ARG A 186 -17.36 -11.71 18.81
C ARG A 186 -16.79 -10.30 19.02
N ILE A 187 -15.55 -10.03 18.60
CA ILE A 187 -15.01 -8.66 18.55
C ILE A 187 -15.51 -7.97 17.27
N ASN A 188 -16.41 -7.00 17.40
CA ASN A 188 -17.09 -6.35 16.27
C ASN A 188 -16.52 -4.97 15.90
N HIS A 189 -15.47 -4.54 16.59
CA HIS A 189 -14.80 -3.27 16.37
C HIS A 189 -13.30 -3.47 16.60
N ILE A 190 -12.47 -2.80 15.80
CA ILE A 190 -11.01 -2.81 15.95
C ILE A 190 -10.61 -1.40 16.35
N ASP A 191 -10.14 -1.29 17.58
CA ASP A 191 -9.52 -0.08 18.10
C ASP A 191 -7.98 -0.12 17.91
N LYS A 192 -7.29 0.85 18.51
CA LYS A 192 -5.82 0.95 18.43
C LYS A 192 -5.12 -0.18 19.17
N LEU A 193 -5.64 -0.64 20.31
CA LEU A 193 -5.06 -1.76 21.04
C LEU A 193 -5.23 -3.06 20.26
N ASP A 194 -6.38 -3.22 19.59
CA ASP A 194 -6.62 -4.34 18.69
C ASP A 194 -5.68 -4.34 17.48
N PHE A 195 -5.41 -3.16 16.91
CA PHE A 195 -4.41 -3.00 15.86
C PHE A 195 -3.01 -3.36 16.38
N LEU A 196 -2.62 -2.80 17.53
CA LEU A 196 -1.31 -3.02 18.15
C LEU A 196 -1.05 -4.47 18.56
N SER A 197 -2.09 -5.24 18.89
CA SER A 197 -1.95 -6.67 19.19
C SER A 197 -1.87 -7.54 17.93
N ALA A 198 -2.54 -7.16 16.83
CA ALA A 198 -2.56 -7.95 15.60
C ALA A 198 -1.40 -7.61 14.63
N TYR A 199 -1.00 -6.35 14.56
CA TYR A 199 -0.01 -5.86 13.60
C TYR A 199 1.38 -6.49 13.78
N PRO A 200 1.95 -6.65 15.00
CA PRO A 200 3.24 -7.32 15.18
C PRO A 200 3.27 -8.74 14.62
N GLN A 201 2.18 -9.49 14.78
CA GLN A 201 2.06 -10.83 14.19
C GLN A 201 2.01 -10.76 12.65
N ALA A 202 1.19 -9.86 12.08
CA ALA A 202 1.12 -9.67 10.64
C ALA A 202 2.48 -9.26 10.04
N ARG A 203 3.20 -8.39 10.75
CA ARG A 203 4.53 -7.90 10.39
C ARG A 203 5.53 -9.05 10.37
N LYS A 204 5.59 -9.87 11.43
CA LYS A 204 6.48 -11.04 11.53
C LYS A 204 6.24 -12.05 10.42
N GLU A 205 4.99 -12.29 10.04
CA GLU A 205 4.63 -13.21 8.96
C GLU A 205 4.99 -12.66 7.56
N THR A 206 4.97 -11.33 7.40
CA THR A 206 5.18 -10.64 6.12
C THR A 206 6.65 -10.34 5.85
N PHE A 207 7.35 -9.71 6.78
CA PHE A 207 8.71 -9.20 6.60
C PHE A 207 9.78 -10.28 6.83
N LYS A 208 9.60 -11.40 6.13
CA LYS A 208 10.61 -12.46 6.03
C LYS A 208 11.65 -12.05 5.01
N MET A 209 12.89 -12.49 5.23
CA MET A 209 14.04 -12.21 4.37
C MET A 209 13.73 -12.43 2.88
N ASP A 210 13.09 -13.55 2.54
CA ASP A 210 12.78 -13.89 1.15
C ASP A 210 11.76 -12.95 0.52
N ASN A 211 10.71 -12.55 1.26
CA ASN A 211 9.69 -11.62 0.74
C ASN A 211 10.31 -10.26 0.42
N ILE A 212 11.17 -9.76 1.30
CA ILE A 212 11.87 -8.49 1.11
C ILE A 212 12.82 -8.58 -0.09
N LYS A 213 13.69 -9.59 -0.13
CA LYS A 213 14.63 -9.80 -1.25
C LYS A 213 13.90 -9.93 -2.59
N ASN A 214 12.78 -10.66 -2.60
CA ASN A 214 11.94 -10.79 -3.79
C ASN A 214 11.33 -9.45 -4.22
N GLY A 215 10.94 -8.60 -3.26
CA GLY A 215 10.51 -7.21 -3.54
C GLY A 215 11.59 -6.42 -4.27
N PHE A 216 12.82 -6.38 -3.74
CA PHE A 216 13.95 -5.69 -4.39
C PHE A 216 14.32 -6.28 -5.76
N MET A 217 14.23 -7.60 -5.91
CA MET A 217 14.51 -8.28 -7.17
C MET A 217 13.44 -7.98 -8.22
N ALA A 218 12.17 -7.93 -7.82
CA ALA A 218 11.04 -7.67 -8.71
C ALA A 218 11.07 -6.23 -9.26
N THR A 219 11.49 -5.26 -8.45
CA THR A 219 11.67 -3.86 -8.87
C THR A 219 12.96 -3.61 -9.64
N GLY A 220 13.82 -4.62 -9.78
CA GLY A 220 15.10 -4.50 -10.48
C GLY A 220 16.11 -3.59 -9.79
N LEU A 221 15.93 -3.33 -8.49
CA LEU A 221 16.85 -2.49 -7.71
C LEU A 221 18.05 -3.32 -7.21
N VAL A 222 17.80 -4.53 -6.68
CA VAL A 222 18.86 -5.44 -6.22
C VAL A 222 18.54 -6.90 -6.62
N PRO A 223 19.36 -7.53 -7.48
CA PRO A 223 20.44 -6.91 -8.25
C PRO A 223 19.89 -5.88 -9.22
N TYR A 224 20.70 -4.86 -9.54
CA TYR A 224 20.28 -3.80 -10.46
C TYR A 224 20.00 -4.38 -11.86
N ASN A 225 18.75 -4.28 -12.30
CA ASN A 225 18.29 -4.75 -13.60
C ASN A 225 17.12 -3.87 -14.08
N PRO A 226 17.39 -2.77 -14.81
CA PRO A 226 16.36 -1.83 -15.25
C PRO A 226 15.35 -2.47 -16.22
N GLU A 227 15.72 -3.53 -16.95
CA GLU A 227 14.82 -4.21 -17.88
C GLU A 227 13.59 -4.83 -17.19
N ARG A 228 13.69 -5.15 -15.89
CA ARG A 228 12.54 -5.60 -15.09
C ARG A 228 11.38 -4.61 -15.10
N VAL A 229 11.71 -3.32 -15.18
CA VAL A 229 10.74 -2.21 -15.14
C VAL A 229 10.49 -1.69 -16.55
N LEU A 230 11.54 -1.48 -17.35
CA LEU A 230 11.42 -0.89 -18.70
C LEU A 230 10.55 -1.74 -19.64
N THR A 231 10.62 -3.07 -19.54
CA THR A 231 9.76 -3.95 -20.35
C THR A 231 8.28 -3.82 -20.03
N GLN A 232 7.92 -3.42 -18.80
CA GLN A 232 6.53 -3.20 -18.40
C GLN A 232 5.98 -1.86 -18.91
N LEU A 233 6.87 -0.89 -19.18
CA LEU A 233 6.50 0.41 -19.74
C LEU A 233 6.29 0.36 -21.27
N ASN A 234 6.95 -0.57 -21.96
CA ASN A 234 6.80 -0.80 -23.40
C ASN A 234 5.52 -1.61 -23.72
N ILE A 235 4.36 -1.08 -23.31
CA ILE A 235 3.06 -1.59 -23.72
C ILE A 235 2.87 -1.24 -25.20
N TYR A 236 3.21 -2.18 -26.08
CA TYR A 236 2.65 -2.18 -27.42
C TYR A 236 1.14 -2.39 -27.29
N PRO A 237 0.28 -1.48 -27.78
CA PRO A 237 -1.14 -1.76 -27.85
C PRO A 237 -1.35 -2.95 -28.79
N LYS A 238 -1.42 -4.15 -28.20
CA LYS A 238 -1.92 -5.34 -28.88
C LYS A 238 -3.44 -5.24 -28.91
N THR A 239 -3.95 -4.33 -29.73
CA THR A 239 -5.26 -4.53 -30.32
C THR A 239 -4.97 -5.26 -31.63
N PRO A 240 -5.24 -6.58 -31.73
CA PRO A 240 -5.44 -7.15 -33.05
C PRO A 240 -6.55 -6.32 -33.69
N THR A 241 -6.27 -5.68 -34.82
CA THR A 241 -7.34 -5.15 -35.66
C THR A 241 -8.31 -6.31 -35.87
N PRO A 242 -9.59 -6.19 -35.45
CA PRO A 242 -10.57 -7.24 -35.74
C PRO A 242 -10.54 -7.48 -37.25
N PRO A 243 -10.54 -8.74 -37.73
CA PRO A 243 -10.76 -8.98 -39.14
C PRO A 243 -12.03 -8.25 -39.53
N GLY A 244 -11.93 -7.36 -40.52
CA GLY A 244 -13.01 -6.49 -40.93
C GLY A 244 -14.28 -7.31 -41.15
N SER A 245 -15.18 -7.27 -40.16
CA SER A 245 -16.51 -7.77 -40.33
C SER A 245 -17.14 -6.88 -41.39
N GLN A 246 -17.44 -7.46 -42.55
CA GLN A 246 -18.33 -6.84 -43.52
C GLN A 246 -19.63 -6.53 -42.79
N SER A 247 -19.78 -5.28 -42.35
CA SER A 247 -21.05 -4.79 -41.84
C SER A 247 -21.99 -4.75 -43.04
N THR A 248 -22.91 -5.72 -43.10
CA THR A 248 -24.16 -5.53 -43.84
C THR A 248 -24.77 -4.21 -43.35
N ASN A 249 -24.89 -3.28 -44.29
CA ASN A 249 -25.42 -1.93 -44.09
C ASN A 249 -26.84 -2.02 -43.50
N SER A 250 -26.97 -1.98 -42.18
CA SER A 250 -28.23 -1.60 -41.52
C SER A 250 -28.02 -0.20 -40.94
N ASP A 251 -28.13 0.79 -41.81
CA ASP A 251 -28.17 2.22 -41.48
C ASP A 251 -29.32 2.49 -40.49
N LEU A 252 -29.05 2.39 -39.19
CA LEU A 252 -29.92 2.96 -38.15
C LEU A 252 -29.66 4.47 -38.09
N LYS A 253 -30.10 5.19 -39.13
CA LYS A 253 -30.15 6.66 -39.09
C LYS A 253 -31.22 7.14 -38.11
N THR A 254 -30.85 8.10 -37.27
CA THR A 254 -31.72 8.82 -36.34
C THR A 254 -32.86 9.51 -37.11
N PRO A 255 -34.13 9.34 -36.75
CA PRO A 255 -35.25 10.00 -37.44
C PRO A 255 -35.18 11.52 -37.25
N HIS A 256 -35.32 12.28 -38.33
CA HIS A 256 -35.25 13.76 -38.28
C HIS A 256 -36.64 14.41 -38.25
N ASN A 257 -37.72 13.62 -38.16
CA ASN A 257 -39.10 14.09 -38.22
C ASN A 257 -40.05 13.12 -37.49
N PRO A 258 -41.08 13.61 -36.78
CA PRO A 258 -42.08 12.80 -36.08
C PRO A 258 -42.78 11.71 -36.93
N LYS A 259 -42.99 11.95 -38.23
CA LYS A 259 -43.56 10.99 -39.19
C LYS A 259 -42.64 9.79 -39.45
N GLN A 260 -41.32 9.98 -39.38
CA GLN A 260 -40.34 8.90 -39.54
C GLN A 260 -40.21 8.05 -38.26
N LEU A 261 -40.48 8.64 -37.09
CA LEU A 261 -40.51 7.94 -35.80
C LEU A 261 -41.66 6.92 -35.77
N LYS A 262 -42.89 7.37 -36.09
CA LYS A 262 -44.08 6.52 -36.12
C LYS A 262 -43.95 5.32 -37.08
N LYS A 263 -43.31 5.52 -38.24
CA LYS A 263 -43.12 4.48 -39.23
C LYS A 263 -42.14 3.38 -38.77
N LYS A 264 -41.19 3.71 -37.87
CA LYS A 264 -40.28 2.71 -37.25
C LYS A 264 -40.94 1.98 -36.08
N GLU A 265 -41.80 2.65 -35.31
CA GLU A 265 -42.59 2.03 -34.23
C GLU A 265 -43.54 0.95 -34.77
N THR A 266 -44.15 1.15 -35.94
CA THR A 266 -45.04 0.15 -36.55
C THR A 266 -44.27 -1.08 -37.04
N THR A 267 -43.02 -0.92 -37.51
CA THR A 267 -42.18 -2.04 -37.95
C THR A 267 -41.64 -2.87 -36.79
N LEU A 268 -41.48 -2.27 -35.60
CA LEU A 268 -41.02 -2.96 -34.39
C LEU A 268 -42.14 -3.71 -33.65
N SER A 269 -43.40 -3.27 -33.79
CA SER A 269 -44.54 -3.96 -33.16
C SER A 269 -45.02 -5.21 -33.91
N ASN A 270 -44.67 -5.38 -35.19
CA ASN A 270 -45.08 -6.54 -36.00
C ASN A 270 -44.01 -7.65 -36.07
N GLY A 271 -42.98 -7.60 -35.22
CA GLY A 271 -41.88 -8.58 -35.17
C GLY A 271 -41.98 -9.62 -34.03
N HIS A 272 -43.11 -9.65 -33.31
CA HIS A 272 -43.40 -10.62 -32.26
C HIS A 272 -44.71 -11.36 -32.56
N GLU A 273 -44.71 -12.15 -33.63
CA GLU A 273 -45.49 -13.38 -33.79
C GLU A 273 -44.61 -14.44 -34.47
#